data_AF-X1UMQ2-F1
#
_entry.id   AF-X1UMQ2-F1
#
_cell.length_a   1.000
_cell.length_b   1.000
_cell.length_c   1.000
_cell.angle_alpha   90.00
_cell.angle_beta   90.00
_cell.angle_gamma   90.00
#
_symmetry.space_group_name_H-M   'P 1'
#
loop_
_entity.id
_entity.type
_entity.pdbx_description
1 polymer ?
#
loop_
_entity_poly.entity_id
_entity_poly.type
_entity_poly.pdbx_seq_one_letter_code
_entity_poly.pdbx_strand_id
1 'polypeptide(L)'
;MTSQNIRPRAREIDINIGVLPPGSLNSITDIPGIKVGHVSLIEGEGKLVPEKGPIRTGVTAIVPHGGNIFTEKVCAAVYLINAFGKSAGLLQVMELGNIETPIMLTNTLSVWTVADALVDYMSEQNPG
;
A
#
# COMPACT_ATOMS: atom_id res chain seq x y z
N MET A 1 28.73 1.13 18.92
CA MET A 1 28.67 1.61 17.52
C MET A 1 27.82 0.63 16.75
N THR A 2 26.52 0.90 16.61
CA THR A 2 25.63 0.09 15.78
C THR A 2 26.04 0.31 14.32
N SER A 3 26.58 -0.72 13.69
CA SER A 3 26.79 -0.76 12.24
C SER A 3 25.48 -0.34 11.56
N GLN A 4 25.45 0.83 10.91
CA GLN A 4 24.34 1.19 10.03
C GLN A 4 24.27 0.12 8.95
N ASN A 5 23.22 -0.69 9.01
CA ASN A 5 23.01 -1.79 8.07
C ASN A 5 22.62 -1.15 6.72
N ILE A 6 23.60 -0.95 5.84
CA ILE A 6 23.40 -0.33 4.54
C ILE A 6 22.43 -1.21 3.74
N ARG A 7 21.26 -0.67 3.38
CA ARG A 7 20.29 -1.31 2.51
C ARG A 7 20.33 -0.60 1.16
N PRO A 8 21.28 -0.94 0.27
CA PRO A 8 21.48 -0.19 -0.94
C PRO A 8 20.30 -0.39 -1.89
N ARG A 9 19.94 0.66 -2.62
CA ARG A 9 19.02 0.58 -3.77
C ARG A 9 19.79 0.22 -5.03
N ALA A 10 19.10 -0.28 -6.05
CA ALA A 10 19.71 -0.78 -7.29
C ALA A 10 20.75 0.18 -7.91
N ARG A 11 20.45 1.48 -7.98
CA ARG A 11 21.36 2.49 -8.54
C ARG A 11 22.57 2.79 -7.66
N GLU A 12 22.48 2.55 -6.34
CA GLU A 12 23.59 2.74 -5.39
C GLU A 12 24.64 1.61 -5.51
N ILE A 13 24.32 0.56 -6.28
CA ILE A 13 25.20 -0.55 -6.64
C ILE A 13 25.32 -0.70 -8.17
N ASP A 14 25.21 0.40 -8.91
CA ASP A 14 25.41 0.51 -10.36
C ASP A 14 24.45 -0.30 -11.26
N ILE A 15 23.34 -0.79 -10.72
CA ILE A 15 22.27 -1.43 -11.51
C ILE A 15 21.33 -0.35 -12.03
N ASN A 16 21.46 -0.01 -13.31
CA ASN A 16 20.64 0.99 -13.99
C ASN A 16 19.56 0.33 -14.85
N ILE A 17 18.30 0.61 -14.54
CA ILE A 17 17.12 0.08 -15.25
C ILE A 17 16.42 1.23 -15.97
N GLY A 18 16.15 1.06 -17.26
CA GLY A 18 15.51 2.07 -18.10
C GLY A 18 16.43 3.22 -18.51
N VAL A 19 15.90 4.16 -19.29
CA VAL A 19 16.66 5.29 -19.87
C VAL A 19 16.33 6.66 -19.25
N LEU A 20 15.27 6.73 -18.45
CA LEU A 20 14.82 7.99 -17.82
C LEU A 20 15.46 8.18 -16.44
N PRO A 21 15.76 9.43 -16.03
CA PRO A 21 16.19 9.73 -14.67
C PRO A 21 15.01 9.55 -13.68
N PRO A 22 15.26 9.07 -12.45
CA PRO A 22 14.24 9.03 -11.40
C PRO A 22 14.00 10.43 -10.80
N GLY A 23 12.92 10.55 -10.01
CA GLY A 23 12.76 11.69 -9.10
C GLY A 23 13.82 11.71 -7.99
N SER A 24 13.81 12.76 -7.17
CA SER A 24 14.84 12.98 -6.15
C SER A 24 14.84 11.92 -5.05
N LEU A 25 13.65 11.42 -4.67
CA LEU A 25 13.49 10.34 -3.72
C LEU A 25 13.56 8.97 -4.39
N ASN A 26 13.45 8.90 -5.73
CA ASN A 26 13.32 7.66 -6.49
C ASN A 26 12.24 6.73 -5.87
N SER A 27 11.05 7.32 -5.65
CA SER A 27 9.92 6.72 -4.93
C SER A 27 8.60 7.23 -5.51
N ILE A 28 7.49 6.52 -5.25
CA ILE A 28 6.14 6.98 -5.64
C ILE A 28 5.79 8.36 -5.03
N THR A 29 6.37 8.69 -3.88
CA THR A 29 6.19 9.97 -3.18
C THR A 29 6.92 11.15 -3.85
N ASP A 30 7.67 10.92 -4.94
CA ASP A 30 8.14 12.01 -5.81
C ASP A 30 6.97 12.71 -6.53
N ILE A 31 5.80 12.05 -6.62
CA ILE A 31 4.55 12.65 -7.09
C ILE A 31 3.97 13.51 -5.94
N PRO A 32 3.81 14.83 -6.12
CA PRO A 32 3.33 15.71 -5.06
C PRO A 32 1.95 15.28 -4.52
N GLY A 33 1.80 15.32 -3.20
CA GLY A 33 0.54 14.98 -2.52
C GLY A 33 0.41 13.51 -2.13
N ILE A 34 1.07 12.58 -2.84
CA ILE A 34 1.04 11.15 -2.48
C ILE A 34 1.74 10.95 -1.14
N LYS A 35 1.09 10.21 -0.24
CA LYS A 35 1.68 9.76 1.03
C LYS A 35 1.66 8.24 1.11
N VAL A 36 2.64 7.67 1.79
CA VAL A 36 2.72 6.24 2.06
C VAL A 36 2.94 6.02 3.56
N GLY A 37 2.18 5.09 4.15
CA GLY A 37 2.33 4.67 5.53
C GLY A 37 2.42 3.15 5.64
N HIS A 38 3.15 2.66 6.63
CA HIS A 38 3.33 1.23 6.85
C HIS A 38 3.17 0.86 8.33
N VAL A 39 2.60 -0.32 8.57
CA VAL A 39 2.66 -1.01 9.85
C VAL A 39 3.31 -2.37 9.59
N SER A 40 4.40 -2.67 10.30
CA SER A 40 5.09 -3.96 10.22
C SER A 40 4.95 -4.69 11.55
N LEU A 41 4.36 -5.88 11.51
CA LEU A 41 4.17 -6.74 12.67
C LEU A 41 5.16 -7.91 12.59
N ILE A 42 6.13 -7.90 13.50
CA ILE A 42 7.23 -8.88 13.58
C ILE A 42 7.33 -9.34 15.03
N GLU A 43 6.75 -10.51 15.32
CA GLU A 43 6.66 -11.03 16.69
C GLU A 43 6.87 -12.55 16.74
N GLY A 44 7.49 -13.03 17.82
CA GLY A 44 7.79 -14.46 18.01
C GLY A 44 8.86 -15.01 17.06
N GLU A 45 9.34 -16.21 17.39
CA GLU A 45 10.39 -16.94 16.66
C GLU A 45 10.16 -18.45 16.74
N GLY A 46 10.91 -19.23 15.95
CA GLY A 46 10.85 -20.69 15.98
C GLY A 46 9.80 -21.31 15.06
N LYS A 47 9.31 -22.50 15.42
CA LYS A 47 8.37 -23.27 14.59
C LYS A 47 7.01 -22.58 14.52
N LEU A 48 6.39 -22.65 13.34
CA LEU A 48 5.01 -22.18 13.14
C LEU A 48 4.05 -22.91 14.08
N VAL A 49 3.31 -22.12 14.84
CA VAL A 49 2.09 -22.54 15.54
C VAL A 49 0.95 -21.73 14.94
N PRO A 50 0.00 -22.37 14.24
CA PRO A 50 -1.14 -21.69 13.64
C PRO A 50 -1.83 -20.74 14.63
N GLU A 51 -2.23 -19.57 14.13
CA GLU A 51 -2.89 -18.48 14.89
C GLU A 51 -2.03 -17.83 15.99
N LYS A 52 -0.81 -18.32 16.26
CA LYS A 52 0.09 -17.75 17.27
C LYS A 52 1.35 -17.13 16.69
N GLY A 53 1.88 -17.70 15.61
CA GLY A 53 3.05 -17.14 14.92
C GLY A 53 4.16 -18.17 14.67
N PRO A 54 5.37 -17.73 14.32
CA PRO A 54 5.83 -16.33 14.32
C PRO A 54 5.02 -15.43 13.39
N ILE A 55 4.72 -14.20 13.84
CA ILE A 55 3.96 -13.20 13.09
C ILE A 55 4.91 -12.42 12.21
N ARG A 56 4.69 -12.44 10.89
CA ARG A 56 5.44 -11.67 9.89
C ARG A 56 4.46 -11.12 8.87
N THR A 57 3.74 -10.07 9.24
CA THR A 57 2.69 -9.45 8.41
C THR A 57 2.75 -7.93 8.53
N GLY A 58 1.88 -7.23 7.82
CA GLY A 58 1.77 -5.80 7.90
C GLY A 58 0.69 -5.25 7.00
N VAL A 59 0.55 -3.93 7.03
CA VAL A 59 -0.33 -3.18 6.15
C VAL A 59 0.46 -2.00 5.59
N THR A 60 0.23 -1.69 4.32
CA THR A 60 0.71 -0.46 3.67
C THR A 60 -0.48 0.32 3.15
N ALA A 61 -0.53 1.61 3.46
CA ALA A 61 -1.51 2.55 2.94
C ALA A 61 -0.84 3.50 1.94
N ILE A 62 -1.48 3.71 0.80
CA ILE A 62 -1.08 4.71 -0.19
C ILE A 62 -2.24 5.70 -0.32
N VAL A 63 -1.99 6.96 0.04
CA VAL A 63 -2.96 8.05 0.04
C VAL A 63 -2.71 8.90 -1.20
N PRO A 64 -3.65 9.00 -2.15
CA PRO A 64 -3.43 9.70 -3.43
C PRO A 64 -3.12 11.20 -3.30
N HIS A 65 -3.68 11.88 -2.30
CA HIS A 65 -3.43 13.31 -2.01
C HIS A 65 -3.77 13.67 -0.56
N GLY A 66 -3.45 14.90 -0.15
CA GLY A 66 -3.68 15.39 1.22
C GLY A 66 -5.13 15.78 1.56
N GLY A 67 -6.01 15.98 0.57
CA GLY A 67 -7.43 16.27 0.76
C GLY A 67 -8.31 15.05 1.05
N ASN A 68 -9.64 15.24 1.05
CA ASN A 68 -10.60 14.16 1.27
C ASN A 68 -10.86 13.40 -0.05
N ILE A 69 -10.35 12.16 -0.13
CA ILE A 69 -10.36 11.33 -1.35
C ILE A 69 -11.79 10.94 -1.77
N PHE A 70 -12.73 10.88 -0.82
CA PHE A 70 -14.12 10.54 -1.15
C PHE A 70 -14.80 11.66 -1.93
N THR A 71 -14.56 12.92 -1.55
CA THR A 71 -15.12 14.09 -2.23
C THR A 71 -14.28 14.54 -3.42
N GLU A 72 -12.96 14.34 -3.36
CA GLU A 72 -11.97 14.74 -4.37
C GLU A 72 -11.35 13.51 -5.04
N LYS A 73 -12.18 12.72 -5.74
CA LYS A 73 -11.76 11.44 -6.32
C LYS A 73 -10.63 11.60 -7.34
N VAL A 74 -9.77 10.59 -7.45
CA VAL A 74 -8.68 10.56 -8.44
C VAL A 74 -8.98 9.59 -9.58
N CYS A 75 -8.66 9.98 -10.81
CA CYS A 75 -8.79 9.10 -11.98
C CYS A 75 -7.90 7.87 -11.83
N ALA A 76 -8.44 6.69 -12.14
CA ALA A 76 -7.75 5.42 -11.96
C ALA A 76 -8.22 4.36 -12.95
N ALA A 77 -7.37 3.35 -13.14
CA ALA A 77 -7.66 2.19 -13.96
C ALA A 77 -7.05 0.94 -13.32
N VAL A 78 -7.62 -0.23 -13.65
CA VAL A 78 -7.15 -1.53 -13.17
C VAL A 78 -6.84 -2.40 -14.38
N TYR A 79 -5.75 -3.15 -14.31
CA TYR A 79 -5.41 -4.18 -15.29
C TYR A 79 -5.08 -5.50 -14.58
N LEU A 80 -5.66 -6.59 -15.06
CA LEU A 80 -5.49 -7.93 -14.48
C LEU A 80 -4.58 -8.78 -15.37
N ILE A 81 -3.32 -8.93 -14.97
CA ILE A 81 -2.39 -9.86 -15.64
C ILE A 81 -2.77 -11.31 -15.33
N ASN A 82 -2.94 -11.62 -14.04
CA ASN A 82 -3.45 -12.88 -13.54
C ASN A 82 -4.24 -12.60 -12.26
N ALA A 83 -5.50 -13.03 -12.20
CA ALA A 83 -6.43 -12.67 -11.14
C ALA A 83 -6.49 -13.69 -9.98
N PHE A 84 -5.43 -14.47 -9.73
CA PHE A 84 -5.37 -15.40 -8.61
C PHE A 84 -5.07 -14.69 -7.26
N GLY A 85 -5.79 -13.61 -7.00
CA GLY A 85 -5.66 -12.76 -5.81
C GLY A 85 -7.02 -12.47 -5.18
N LYS A 86 -7.01 -11.87 -3.98
CA LYS A 86 -8.21 -11.44 -3.28
C LYS A 86 -8.12 -9.92 -3.15
N SER A 87 -8.95 -9.21 -3.91
CA SER A 87 -8.95 -7.75 -3.96
C SER A 87 -10.36 -7.24 -3.73
N ALA A 88 -10.50 -6.13 -3.01
CA ALA A 88 -11.75 -5.44 -2.80
C ALA A 88 -11.75 -4.11 -3.59
N GLY A 89 -12.91 -3.71 -4.13
CA GLY A 89 -13.10 -2.41 -4.79
C GLY A 89 -12.75 -2.33 -6.29
N LEU A 90 -12.04 -3.30 -6.87
CA LEU A 90 -11.57 -3.21 -8.27
C LEU A 90 -12.69 -3.01 -9.30
N LEU A 91 -13.85 -3.66 -9.11
CA LEU A 91 -14.99 -3.54 -10.04
C LEU A 91 -15.50 -2.09 -10.12
N GLN A 92 -15.58 -1.39 -8.98
CA GLN A 92 -16.03 0.00 -8.95
C GLN A 92 -15.02 0.93 -9.64
N VAL A 93 -13.72 0.68 -9.46
CA VAL A 93 -12.68 1.45 -10.17
C VAL A 93 -12.80 1.24 -11.68
N MET A 94 -13.06 0.01 -12.13
CA MET A 94 -13.25 -0.28 -13.56
C MET A 94 -14.53 0.34 -14.14
N GLU A 95 -15.60 0.43 -13.35
CA GLU A 95 -16.88 1.02 -13.76
C GLU A 95 -16.83 2.55 -13.79
N LEU A 96 -16.32 3.18 -12.71
CA LEU A 96 -16.39 4.63 -12.52
C LEU A 96 -15.09 5.36 -12.91
N GLY A 97 -14.01 4.62 -13.17
CA GLY A 97 -12.72 5.18 -13.57
C GLY A 97 -12.04 6.01 -12.49
N ASN A 98 -12.34 5.77 -11.22
CA ASN A 98 -11.79 6.55 -10.11
C ASN A 98 -11.55 5.74 -8.83
N ILE A 99 -10.70 6.28 -7.97
CA ILE A 99 -10.46 5.83 -6.60
C ILE A 99 -11.00 6.89 -5.64
N GLU A 100 -11.72 6.44 -4.61
CA GLU A 100 -12.38 7.30 -3.61
C GLU A 100 -11.92 7.02 -2.17
N THR A 101 -10.90 6.18 -1.99
CA THR A 101 -10.33 5.79 -0.70
C THR A 101 -8.80 5.69 -0.78
N PRO A 102 -8.07 5.63 0.35
CA PRO A 102 -6.70 5.17 0.36
C PRO A 102 -6.57 3.74 -0.22
N ILE A 103 -5.48 3.48 -0.93
CA ILE A 103 -5.16 2.13 -1.44
C ILE A 103 -4.47 1.36 -0.33
N MET A 104 -5.04 0.21 0.04
CA MET A 104 -4.53 -0.63 1.13
C MET A 104 -3.93 -1.93 0.59
N LEU A 105 -2.73 -2.26 1.06
CA LEU A 105 -2.01 -3.49 0.73
C LEU A 105 -1.74 -4.29 2.00
N THR A 106 -2.08 -5.58 1.99
CA THR A 106 -1.92 -6.51 3.12
C THR A 106 -1.78 -7.95 2.63
N ASN A 107 -1.68 -8.93 3.55
CA ASN A 107 -1.69 -10.34 3.21
C ASN A 107 -3.10 -10.83 2.78
N THR A 108 -3.14 -11.96 2.08
CA THR A 108 -4.37 -12.50 1.46
C THR A 108 -5.54 -12.70 2.42
N LEU A 109 -5.31 -13.14 3.66
CA LEU A 109 -6.37 -13.46 4.60
C LEU A 109 -6.82 -12.24 5.41
N SER A 110 -6.01 -11.19 5.48
CA SER A 110 -6.35 -9.93 6.16
C SER A 110 -7.06 -8.92 5.27
N VAL A 111 -7.34 -9.23 4.00
CA VAL A 111 -8.02 -8.32 3.06
C VAL A 111 -9.35 -7.81 3.63
N TRP A 112 -10.16 -8.70 4.20
CA TRP A 112 -11.46 -8.34 4.76
C TRP A 112 -11.34 -7.49 6.02
N THR A 113 -10.44 -7.82 6.94
CA THR A 113 -10.18 -7.01 8.14
C THR A 113 -9.70 -5.60 7.78
N VAL A 114 -8.83 -5.48 6.77
CA VAL A 114 -8.35 -4.17 6.30
C VAL A 114 -9.45 -3.40 5.57
N ALA A 115 -10.32 -4.07 4.81
CA ALA A 115 -11.46 -3.43 4.17
C ALA A 115 -12.47 -2.91 5.20
N ASP A 116 -12.77 -3.69 6.24
CA ASP A 116 -13.65 -3.30 7.34
C ASP A 116 -13.11 -2.07 8.08
N ALA A 117 -11.84 -2.10 8.50
CA ALA A 117 -11.18 -0.96 9.13
C ALA A 117 -11.09 0.28 8.21
N LEU A 118 -10.98 0.08 6.89
CA LEU A 118 -10.99 1.17 5.92
C LEU A 118 -12.38 1.82 5.84
N VAL A 119 -13.46 1.04 5.92
CA VAL A 119 -14.83 1.57 5.96
C VAL A 119 -15.04 2.41 7.21
N ASP A 120 -14.59 1.94 8.38
CA ASP A 120 -14.64 2.72 9.62
C ASP A 120 -13.89 4.06 9.47
N TYR A 121 -12.64 4.00 9.00
CA TYR A 121 -11.83 5.20 8.74
C TYR A 121 -12.55 6.17 7.79
N MET A 122 -13.06 5.69 6.66
CA MET A 122 -13.74 6.54 5.69
C MET A 122 -15.03 7.14 6.25
N SER A 123 -15.75 6.41 7.11
CA SER A 123 -16.98 6.88 7.74
C SER A 123 -16.70 7.99 8.76
N GLU A 124 -15.63 7.84 9.56
CA GLU A 124 -15.17 8.89 10.48
C GLU A 124 -14.77 10.18 9.76
N GLN A 125 -14.15 10.06 8.58
CA GLN A 125 -13.76 11.23 7.77
C GLN A 125 -14.92 11.85 6.98
N ASN A 126 -16.04 11.14 6.83
CA ASN A 126 -17.20 11.56 6.03
C ASN A 126 -18.52 11.35 6.82
N PRO A 127 -18.73 12.07 7.93
CA PRO A 127 -19.99 11.99 8.67
C PRO A 127 -21.14 12.52 7.80
N GLY A 128 -22.27 11.80 7.82
CA GLY A 128 -23.50 12.18 7.11
C GLY A 128 -24.24 13.36 7.70
#